data_AF-A0A6C0LH88-F1
#
_entry.id   AF-A0A6C0LH88-F1
#
_cell.length_a   1.000
_cell.length_b   1.000
_cell.length_c   1.000
_cell.angle_alpha   90.00
_cell.angle_beta   90.00
_cell.angle_gamma   90.00
#
_symmetry.space_group_name_H-M   'P 1'
#
loop_
_entity.id
_entity.type
_entity.pdbx_description
1 polymer ?
#
loop_
_entity_poly.entity_id
_entity_poly.type
_entity_poly.pdbx_seq_one_letter_code
_entity_poly.pdbx_strand_id
1 'polypeptide(L)'
;MTITTYLSSNGNLTSESDYKIVLESYFNPKTNLTDNTLWKRIGTRIRTSQVRMCHSMIPKGFLEQETLDDAFVILILSMKTPTRTHPKKHTMIGFAVLDYDSDYPKEIYLNALCGNTDVRNKVEQKVSAGKILMTQIEWMARQLGFTILKLSALGYVINYYRRIGFRHIEHCKTGKKGIARKSSKRNKSGDIIQDESVKEYDKTILKNAEIFYKNRFASDDELEEVYLIEVAKSSNFLGTKKEKMQYMMARLNELFSARDILFRIEDNKIIALNRKGEIDKRLMKLLKLNDTGTANFIDNLRREGYAVECDETHKGKRDGVEKDSDRELIMTCDSDGYAMRKCLNKFPLPPSSTMPGEKKYNHRVVKKMVGGKKTRKSVPWKGWSKQSPNSRQRKTMKKRCGKKCFLGPNVSFPVCKKNTCKISDKGLWAAYIRAKEWGKPKRSYKGRSRPRHKKSVYTRIIRKSKKALQKRGYKVGTSTRKRNKRK
;
A
#
# COMPACT_ATOMS: atom_id res chain seq x y z
N MET A 1 26.32 5.92 -2.26
CA MET A 1 26.32 5.05 -3.43
C MET A 1 24.91 4.83 -3.95
N THR A 2 24.54 5.67 -4.92
CA THR A 2 23.42 5.40 -5.83
C THR A 2 23.84 4.28 -6.78
N ILE A 3 22.93 3.36 -7.09
CA ILE A 3 23.15 2.37 -8.15
C ILE A 3 22.39 2.87 -9.38
N THR A 4 23.13 3.18 -10.44
CA THR A 4 22.58 3.64 -11.72
C THR A 4 22.56 2.48 -12.69
N THR A 5 21.41 2.24 -13.31
CA THR A 5 21.21 1.22 -14.33
C THR A 5 20.76 1.89 -15.62
N TYR A 6 21.50 1.66 -16.69
CA TYR A 6 21.23 2.18 -18.02
C TYR A 6 20.32 1.23 -18.79
N LEU A 7 19.22 1.76 -19.32
CA LEU A 7 18.17 1.00 -19.96
C LEU A 7 17.87 1.57 -21.36
N SER A 8 17.61 0.67 -22.30
CA SER A 8 17.02 1.02 -23.61
C SER A 8 15.54 1.40 -23.45
N SER A 9 14.90 1.86 -24.52
CA SER A 9 13.48 2.27 -24.53
C SER A 9 12.51 1.15 -24.09
N ASN A 10 12.86 -0.11 -24.35
CA ASN A 10 12.06 -1.28 -23.97
C ASN A 10 12.32 -1.78 -22.54
N GLY A 11 13.29 -1.18 -21.83
CA GLY A 11 13.65 -1.52 -20.45
C GLY A 11 14.72 -2.60 -20.30
N ASN A 12 15.37 -3.03 -21.39
CA ASN A 12 16.51 -3.93 -21.35
C ASN A 12 17.78 -3.20 -20.90
N LEU A 13 18.70 -3.93 -20.27
CA LEU A 13 20.03 -3.41 -19.90
C LEU A 13 20.80 -2.98 -21.16
N THR A 14 21.49 -1.85 -21.06
CA THR A 14 22.32 -1.31 -22.15
C THR A 14 23.52 -0.55 -21.58
N SER A 15 24.41 -0.12 -22.47
CA SER A 15 25.60 0.67 -22.15
C SER A 15 25.25 2.12 -21.82
N GLU A 16 26.21 2.87 -21.27
CA GLU A 16 26.07 4.30 -21.04
C GLU A 16 26.05 5.14 -22.34
N SER A 17 26.54 4.61 -23.46
CA SER A 17 26.48 5.29 -24.76
C SER A 17 25.06 5.29 -25.36
N ASP A 18 24.32 4.19 -25.17
CA ASP A 18 23.13 3.90 -25.98
C ASP A 18 21.80 3.98 -25.23
N TYR A 19 21.85 4.33 -23.94
CA TYR A 19 20.65 4.38 -23.11
C TYR A 19 19.67 5.50 -23.52
N LYS A 20 18.38 5.19 -23.33
CA LYS A 20 17.28 6.16 -23.40
C LYS A 20 16.70 6.43 -22.02
N ILE A 21 16.84 5.47 -21.11
CA ILE A 21 16.24 5.48 -19.77
C ILE A 21 17.33 5.20 -18.74
N VAL A 22 17.23 5.86 -17.60
CA VAL A 22 18.08 5.66 -16.43
C VAL A 22 17.20 5.27 -15.26
N LEU A 23 17.55 4.16 -14.62
CA LEU A 23 17.00 3.75 -13.34
C LEU A 23 18.02 4.04 -12.24
N GLU A 24 17.66 4.90 -11.31
CA GLU A 24 18.45 5.19 -10.12
C GLU A 24 17.84 4.49 -8.91
N SER A 25 18.63 3.63 -8.26
CA SER A 25 18.23 2.92 -7.05
C SER A 25 18.89 3.54 -5.82
N TYR A 26 18.05 3.97 -4.89
CA TYR A 26 18.46 4.60 -3.64
C TYR A 26 18.06 3.70 -2.47
N PHE A 27 19.04 3.25 -1.69
CA PHE A 27 18.80 2.43 -0.50
C PHE A 27 18.66 3.33 0.74
N ASN A 28 17.82 2.95 1.69
CA ASN A 28 17.59 3.74 2.91
C ASN A 28 18.91 4.16 3.58
N PRO A 29 19.06 5.40 4.09
CA PRO A 29 20.29 5.84 4.76
C PRO A 29 20.72 4.97 5.94
N LYS A 30 19.79 4.23 6.57
CA LYS A 30 20.09 3.22 7.60
C LYS A 30 21.00 2.08 7.10
N THR A 31 21.16 1.91 5.78
CA THR A 31 22.10 0.97 5.14
C THR A 31 23.50 1.54 4.96
N ASN A 32 23.71 2.83 5.26
CA ASN A 32 24.91 3.62 4.95
C ASN A 32 25.24 3.72 3.45
N LEU A 33 24.31 3.35 2.56
CA LEU A 33 24.50 3.43 1.12
C LEU A 33 24.03 4.76 0.53
N THR A 34 23.07 5.45 1.14
CA THR A 34 22.60 6.75 0.64
C THR A 34 22.75 7.82 1.70
N ASP A 35 23.17 9.01 1.28
CA ASP A 35 23.25 10.16 2.18
C ASP A 35 21.84 10.66 2.58
N ASN A 36 21.70 11.11 3.83
CA ASN A 36 20.43 11.62 4.37
C ASN A 36 19.93 12.87 3.63
N THR A 37 20.83 13.72 3.15
CA THR A 37 20.49 14.95 2.42
C THR A 37 19.94 14.60 1.04
N LEU A 38 20.61 13.66 0.36
CA LEU A 38 20.16 13.12 -0.92
C LEU A 38 18.80 12.42 -0.79
N TRP A 39 18.61 11.57 0.23
CA TRP A 39 17.33 10.90 0.51
C TRP A 39 16.16 11.89 0.67
N LYS A 40 16.38 12.98 1.40
CA LYS A 40 15.36 14.04 1.57
C LYS A 40 15.05 14.76 0.26
N ARG A 41 16.06 15.06 -0.56
CA ARG A 41 15.87 15.67 -1.88
C ARG A 41 15.03 14.78 -2.78
N ILE A 42 15.30 13.48 -2.79
CA ILE A 42 14.52 12.47 -3.53
C ILE A 42 13.08 12.43 -3.04
N GLY A 43 12.87 12.38 -1.72
CA GLY A 43 11.52 12.38 -1.15
C GLY A 43 10.73 13.65 -1.52
N THR A 44 11.37 14.81 -1.57
CA THR A 44 10.74 16.05 -2.07
C THR A 44 10.38 15.92 -3.56
N ARG A 45 11.31 15.42 -4.39
CA ARG A 45 11.08 15.22 -5.83
C ARG A 45 9.87 14.31 -6.09
N ILE A 46 9.75 13.21 -5.36
CA ILE A 46 8.61 12.29 -5.44
C ILE A 46 7.29 12.98 -5.05
N ARG A 47 7.26 13.70 -3.93
CA ARG A 47 6.04 14.41 -3.50
C ARG A 47 5.59 15.47 -4.50
N THR A 48 6.53 16.19 -5.12
CA THR A 48 6.22 17.18 -6.15
C THR A 48 5.74 16.55 -7.46
N SER A 49 6.19 15.34 -7.80
CA SER A 49 5.79 14.65 -9.04
C SER A 49 4.57 13.76 -8.88
N GLN A 50 4.18 13.41 -7.65
CA GLN A 50 3.08 12.49 -7.31
C GLN A 50 1.77 12.84 -8.03
N VAL A 51 1.34 14.10 -7.99
CA VAL A 51 0.03 14.51 -8.55
C VAL A 51 -0.06 14.14 -10.04
N ARG A 52 1.01 14.39 -10.79
CA ARG A 52 1.09 14.09 -12.22
C ARG A 52 1.34 12.61 -12.51
N MET A 53 2.18 11.94 -11.72
CA MET A 53 2.61 10.55 -11.98
C MET A 53 1.65 9.48 -11.46
N CYS A 54 0.90 9.79 -10.41
CA CYS A 54 -0.03 8.87 -9.78
C CYS A 54 -1.49 9.21 -10.14
N HIS A 55 -1.72 10.16 -11.06
CA HIS A 55 -3.06 10.64 -11.45
C HIS A 55 -3.97 11.00 -10.25
N SER A 56 -3.37 11.56 -9.18
CA SER A 56 -4.04 11.85 -7.90
C SER A 56 -4.66 10.64 -7.17
N MET A 57 -4.43 9.41 -7.62
CA MET A 57 -4.99 8.19 -7.02
C MET A 57 -4.33 7.81 -5.69
N ILE A 58 -3.11 8.30 -5.44
CA ILE A 58 -2.46 8.16 -4.14
C ILE A 58 -2.73 9.44 -3.34
N PRO A 59 -3.30 9.36 -2.11
CA PRO A 59 -3.52 10.55 -1.27
C PRO A 59 -2.24 11.33 -1.03
N LYS A 60 -2.31 12.67 -0.99
CA LYS A 60 -1.14 13.53 -0.72
C LYS A 60 -0.42 13.17 0.58
N GLY A 61 -1.17 12.68 1.57
CA GLY A 61 -0.65 12.23 2.86
C GLY A 61 0.09 10.89 2.84
N PHE A 62 -0.12 10.05 1.82
CA PHE A 62 0.42 8.69 1.76
C PHE A 62 1.95 8.68 1.58
N LEU A 63 2.48 9.59 0.78
CA LEU A 63 3.94 9.77 0.56
C LEU A 63 4.55 10.78 1.55
N GLU A 64 3.96 10.94 2.73
CA GLU A 64 4.54 11.73 3.81
C GLU A 64 5.83 11.12 4.37
N GLN A 65 6.44 11.81 5.35
CA GLN A 65 7.75 11.45 5.90
C GLN A 65 7.81 9.99 6.36
N GLU A 66 6.79 9.45 7.03
CA GLU A 66 6.88 8.08 7.57
C GLU A 66 7.07 7.02 6.47
N THR A 67 6.28 7.05 5.40
CA THR A 67 6.38 6.08 4.29
C THR A 67 7.72 6.15 3.55
N LEU A 68 8.22 7.36 3.28
CA LEU A 68 9.47 7.55 2.55
C LEU A 68 10.73 7.45 3.43
N ASP A 69 10.66 7.82 4.71
CA ASP A 69 11.81 7.74 5.63
C ASP A 69 12.09 6.31 6.08
N ASP A 70 11.05 5.47 6.13
CA ASP A 70 11.17 4.06 6.48
C ASP A 70 11.28 3.13 5.27
N ALA A 71 11.03 3.61 4.04
CA ALA A 71 11.20 2.83 2.82
C ALA A 71 12.59 2.19 2.73
N PHE A 72 12.63 0.93 2.33
CA PHE A 72 13.87 0.18 2.12
C PHE A 72 14.64 0.70 0.91
N VAL A 73 13.96 0.81 -0.23
CA VAL A 73 14.53 1.24 -1.51
C VAL A 73 13.55 2.18 -2.21
N ILE A 74 14.09 3.24 -2.79
CA ILE A 74 13.39 4.12 -3.70
C ILE A 74 14.02 3.96 -5.08
N LEU A 75 13.18 3.70 -6.08
CA LEU A 75 13.56 3.62 -7.48
C LEU A 75 13.06 4.87 -8.20
N ILE A 76 13.94 5.55 -8.94
CA ILE A 76 13.58 6.67 -9.80
C ILE A 76 13.87 6.27 -11.25
N LEU A 77 12.83 6.33 -12.09
CA LEU A 77 12.96 6.13 -13.52
C LEU A 77 12.95 7.49 -14.23
N SER A 78 14.00 7.78 -14.99
CA SER A 78 14.11 9.01 -15.78
C SER A 78 14.47 8.71 -17.23
N MET A 79 13.96 9.51 -18.16
CA MET A 79 14.23 9.39 -19.58
C MET A 79 15.11 10.54 -20.06
N LYS A 80 16.02 10.28 -20.99
CA LYS A 80 16.86 11.29 -21.63
C LYS A 80 15.96 12.22 -22.46
N THR A 81 15.90 13.50 -22.08
CA THR A 81 15.09 14.53 -22.73
C THR A 81 15.96 15.77 -22.94
N PRO A 82 16.97 15.68 -23.83
CA PRO A 82 17.91 16.76 -24.03
C PRO A 82 17.18 17.98 -24.58
N THR A 83 17.57 19.16 -24.11
CA THR A 83 17.13 20.45 -24.67
C THR A 83 18.36 21.20 -25.17
N ARG A 84 18.18 22.18 -26.08
CA ARG A 84 19.30 22.99 -26.61
C ARG A 84 20.20 23.55 -25.50
N THR A 85 19.62 23.95 -24.37
CA THR A 85 20.32 24.49 -23.21
C THR A 85 20.83 23.43 -22.22
N HIS A 86 20.32 22.20 -22.28
CA HIS A 86 20.64 21.14 -21.33
C HIS A 86 20.72 19.77 -22.04
N PRO A 87 21.86 19.44 -22.67
CA PRO A 87 22.01 18.22 -23.46
C PRO A 87 22.00 16.94 -22.60
N LYS A 88 22.27 17.06 -21.29
CA LYS A 88 22.24 15.94 -20.33
C LYS A 88 20.97 15.91 -19.47
N LYS A 89 19.90 16.60 -19.88
CA LYS A 89 18.66 16.65 -19.11
C LYS A 89 17.93 15.31 -19.13
N HIS A 90 17.57 14.83 -17.94
CA HIS A 90 16.65 13.70 -17.77
C HIS A 90 15.34 14.16 -17.14
N THR A 91 14.23 13.74 -17.73
CA THR A 91 12.90 13.96 -17.17
C THR A 91 12.48 12.72 -16.39
N MET A 92 12.02 12.91 -15.15
CA MET A 92 11.49 11.82 -14.34
C MET A 92 10.19 11.32 -14.99
N ILE A 93 10.12 10.01 -15.22
CA ILE A 93 8.97 9.36 -15.87
C ILE A 93 8.26 8.37 -14.96
N GLY A 94 8.86 7.98 -13.84
CA GLY A 94 8.21 7.14 -12.84
C GLY A 94 9.05 6.96 -11.59
N PHE A 95 8.43 6.39 -10.55
CA PHE A 95 9.10 5.98 -9.34
C PHE A 95 8.42 4.78 -8.69
N ALA A 96 9.18 4.06 -7.87
CA ALA A 96 8.65 3.04 -6.98
C ALA A 96 9.21 3.20 -5.57
N VAL A 97 8.38 2.93 -4.57
CA VAL A 97 8.75 2.92 -3.16
C VAL A 97 8.56 1.51 -2.63
N LEU A 98 9.64 0.93 -2.14
CA LEU A 98 9.68 -0.45 -1.65
C LEU A 98 9.98 -0.45 -0.16
N ASP A 99 9.28 -1.32 0.56
CA ASP A 99 9.63 -1.76 1.89
C ASP A 99 9.91 -3.27 1.87
N TYR A 100 10.35 -3.81 2.99
CA TYR A 100 10.64 -5.24 3.10
C TYR A 100 10.26 -5.79 4.47
N ASP A 101 9.87 -7.06 4.47
CA ASP A 101 9.86 -7.87 5.68
C ASP A 101 11.06 -8.83 5.66
N SER A 102 11.86 -8.74 6.71
CA SER A 102 13.02 -9.61 6.89
C SER A 102 12.66 -10.99 7.44
N ASP A 103 11.45 -11.15 7.98
CA ASP A 103 10.97 -12.42 8.51
C ASP A 103 10.79 -13.41 7.35
N TYR A 104 11.08 -14.69 7.58
CA TYR A 104 10.97 -15.70 6.53
C TYR A 104 9.51 -16.15 6.34
N PRO A 105 9.01 -16.27 5.09
CA PRO A 105 9.69 -16.00 3.82
C PRO A 105 9.96 -14.50 3.61
N LYS A 106 11.15 -14.13 3.12
CA LYS A 106 11.50 -12.72 2.89
C LYS A 106 10.58 -12.13 1.83
N GLU A 107 9.88 -11.06 2.19
CA GLU A 107 8.94 -10.37 1.31
C GLU A 107 9.43 -8.94 0.99
N ILE A 108 9.31 -8.52 -0.26
CA ILE A 108 9.34 -7.10 -0.62
C ILE A 108 7.91 -6.61 -0.75
N TYR A 109 7.60 -5.49 -0.11
CA TYR A 109 6.33 -4.83 -0.23
C TYR A 109 6.46 -3.59 -1.13
N LEU A 110 5.68 -3.55 -2.20
CA LEU A 110 5.56 -2.40 -3.08
C LEU A 110 4.53 -1.43 -2.48
N ASN A 111 5.03 -0.37 -1.83
CA ASN A 111 4.20 0.67 -1.21
C ASN A 111 3.55 1.58 -2.26
N ALA A 112 4.32 2.00 -3.26
CA ALA A 112 3.85 2.88 -4.31
C ALA A 112 4.55 2.58 -5.62
N LEU A 113 3.79 2.62 -6.72
CA LEU A 113 4.30 2.56 -8.08
C LEU A 113 3.55 3.60 -8.90
N CYS A 114 4.26 4.61 -9.39
CA CYS A 114 3.67 5.64 -10.21
C CYS A 114 4.50 5.87 -11.48
N GLY A 115 3.82 6.08 -12.59
CA GLY A 115 4.43 6.28 -13.89
C GLY A 115 3.65 7.32 -14.67
N ASN A 116 4.35 8.30 -15.22
CA ASN A 116 3.74 9.30 -16.09
C ASN A 116 3.75 8.77 -17.53
N THR A 117 2.58 8.46 -18.07
CA THR A 117 2.41 8.12 -19.49
C THR A 117 2.42 9.34 -20.41
N ASP A 118 2.24 10.55 -19.85
CA ASP A 118 2.19 11.83 -20.58
C ASP A 118 3.56 12.46 -20.81
N VAL A 119 4.61 11.66 -20.94
CA VAL A 119 5.80 12.15 -21.65
C VAL A 119 5.52 12.08 -23.16
N ARG A 120 4.51 12.84 -23.58
CA ARG A 120 4.03 13.00 -24.96
C ARG A 120 4.97 13.83 -25.84
N ASN A 121 6.19 14.12 -25.40
CA ASN A 121 7.10 14.96 -26.16
C ASN A 121 8.07 14.09 -26.97
N LYS A 122 7.69 13.81 -28.23
CA LYS A 122 8.60 13.43 -29.33
C LYS A 122 9.56 12.27 -29.05
N VAL A 123 9.07 11.16 -28.51
CA VAL A 123 9.86 9.91 -28.43
C VAL A 123 9.27 8.91 -29.40
N GLU A 124 10.10 8.35 -30.27
CA GLU A 124 9.71 7.39 -31.33
C GLU A 124 9.00 6.14 -30.79
N GLN A 125 9.19 5.81 -29.51
CA GLN A 125 8.62 4.61 -28.88
C GLN A 125 7.92 4.94 -27.56
N LYS A 126 6.71 4.38 -27.38
CA LYS A 126 5.96 4.47 -26.13
C LYS A 126 6.68 3.69 -25.02
N VAL A 127 7.09 4.40 -23.98
CA VAL A 127 7.75 3.83 -22.80
C VAL A 127 6.70 3.46 -21.74
N SER A 128 6.70 2.20 -21.30
CA SER A 128 5.83 1.74 -20.20
C SER A 128 6.58 1.78 -18.87
N ALA A 129 6.59 2.94 -18.20
CA ALA A 129 7.31 3.15 -16.95
C ALA A 129 6.96 2.10 -15.87
N GLY A 130 5.68 1.76 -15.72
CA GLY A 130 5.22 0.74 -14.78
C GLY A 130 5.79 -0.65 -15.10
N LYS A 131 5.75 -1.09 -16.37
CA LYS A 131 6.31 -2.38 -16.79
C LYS A 131 7.82 -2.44 -16.53
N ILE A 132 8.54 -1.37 -16.88
CA ILE A 132 10.00 -1.30 -16.67
C ILE A 132 10.32 -1.38 -15.18
N LEU A 133 9.69 -0.55 -14.35
CA LEU A 133 9.88 -0.57 -12.90
C LEU A 133 9.59 -1.95 -12.33
N MET A 134 8.47 -2.58 -12.70
CA MET A 134 8.11 -3.91 -12.20
C MET A 134 9.13 -4.99 -12.57
N THR A 135 9.62 -5.00 -13.81
CA THR A 135 10.68 -5.93 -14.25
C THR A 135 11.96 -5.75 -13.41
N GLN A 136 12.35 -4.49 -13.18
CA GLN A 136 13.58 -4.17 -12.45
C GLN A 136 13.45 -4.47 -10.94
N ILE A 137 12.26 -4.23 -10.35
CA ILE A 137 11.94 -4.60 -8.96
C ILE A 137 12.02 -6.11 -8.79
N GLU A 138 11.45 -6.87 -9.72
CA GLU A 138 11.50 -8.33 -9.69
C GLU A 138 12.93 -8.87 -9.80
N TRP A 139 13.73 -8.32 -10.71
CA TRP A 139 15.13 -8.70 -10.84
C TRP A 139 15.91 -8.39 -9.57
N MET A 140 15.80 -7.17 -9.04
CA MET A 140 16.44 -6.76 -7.80
C MET A 140 16.01 -7.63 -6.61
N ALA A 141 14.71 -7.93 -6.48
CA ALA A 141 14.18 -8.77 -5.42
C ALA A 141 14.80 -10.17 -5.43
N ARG A 142 14.93 -10.77 -6.62
CA ARG A 142 15.61 -12.07 -6.80
C ARG A 142 17.08 -12.00 -6.40
N GLN A 143 17.82 -10.97 -6.83
CA GLN A 143 19.24 -10.80 -6.49
C GLN A 143 19.47 -10.62 -4.98
N LEU A 144 18.55 -9.96 -4.29
CA LEU A 144 18.61 -9.76 -2.84
C LEU A 144 18.10 -10.97 -2.03
N GLY A 145 17.67 -12.04 -2.71
CA GLY A 145 17.20 -13.29 -2.09
C GLY A 145 15.80 -13.19 -1.49
N PHE A 146 14.96 -12.27 -1.97
CA PHE A 146 13.53 -12.25 -1.65
C PHE A 146 12.78 -13.31 -2.46
N THR A 147 11.79 -13.93 -1.83
CA THR A 147 11.00 -15.01 -2.43
C THR A 147 9.60 -14.58 -2.81
N ILE A 148 9.15 -13.41 -2.33
CA ILE A 148 7.79 -12.92 -2.52
C ILE A 148 7.83 -11.41 -2.80
N LEU A 149 7.11 -10.99 -3.84
CA LEU A 149 6.66 -9.60 -4.02
C LEU A 149 5.22 -9.48 -3.55
N LYS A 150 4.94 -8.48 -2.74
CA LYS A 150 3.61 -8.19 -2.19
C LYS A 150 3.22 -6.75 -2.49
N LEU A 151 1.94 -6.51 -2.73
CA LEU A 151 1.37 -5.17 -2.94
C LEU A 151 -0.10 -5.13 -2.51
N SER A 152 -0.64 -3.92 -2.38
CA SER A 152 -2.08 -3.68 -2.43
C SER A 152 -2.43 -3.02 -3.77
N ALA A 153 -3.33 -3.63 -4.53
CA ALA A 153 -3.77 -3.11 -5.82
C ALA A 153 -5.15 -2.47 -5.66
N LEU A 154 -5.30 -1.22 -6.13
CA LEU A 154 -6.62 -0.63 -6.34
C LEU A 154 -7.43 -1.48 -7.33
N GLY A 155 -8.76 -1.46 -7.20
CA GLY A 155 -9.65 -2.35 -7.94
C GLY A 155 -9.40 -2.32 -9.44
N TYR A 156 -9.33 -1.13 -10.04
CA TYR A 156 -9.18 -0.97 -11.49
C TYR A 156 -7.85 -1.51 -12.06
N VAL A 157 -6.79 -1.61 -11.25
CA VAL A 157 -5.45 -2.07 -11.67
C VAL A 157 -5.16 -3.53 -11.33
N ILE A 158 -6.08 -4.26 -10.69
CA ILE A 158 -5.89 -5.69 -10.38
C ILE A 158 -5.47 -6.46 -11.64
N ASN A 159 -6.12 -6.22 -12.79
CA ASN A 159 -5.82 -6.88 -14.05
C ASN A 159 -4.40 -6.65 -14.54
N TYR A 160 -3.87 -5.44 -14.36
CA TYR A 160 -2.49 -5.12 -14.71
C TYR A 160 -1.52 -6.02 -13.94
N TYR A 161 -1.69 -6.12 -12.63
CA TYR A 161 -0.81 -6.93 -11.78
C TYR A 161 -0.97 -8.43 -12.03
N ARG A 162 -2.19 -8.91 -12.31
CA ARG A 162 -2.38 -10.32 -12.62
C ARG A 162 -1.73 -10.74 -13.95
N ARG A 163 -1.73 -9.88 -14.98
CA ARG A 163 -1.01 -10.13 -16.25
C ARG A 163 0.49 -10.34 -16.07
N ILE A 164 1.09 -9.65 -15.09
CA ILE A 164 2.52 -9.79 -14.76
C ILE A 164 2.79 -10.84 -13.66
N GLY A 165 1.81 -11.67 -13.33
CA GLY A 165 1.99 -12.86 -12.48
C GLY A 165 1.59 -12.72 -11.01
N PHE A 166 1.01 -11.60 -10.58
CA PHE A 166 0.46 -11.49 -9.23
C PHE A 166 -0.86 -12.26 -9.10
N ARG A 167 -1.11 -12.79 -7.91
CA ARG A 167 -2.31 -13.55 -7.57
C ARG A 167 -2.79 -13.17 -6.18
N HIS A 168 -4.08 -13.38 -5.92
CA HIS A 168 -4.67 -13.27 -4.59
C HIS A 168 -4.43 -14.60 -3.88
N ILE A 169 -3.33 -14.67 -3.14
CA ILE A 169 -2.87 -15.87 -2.42
C ILE A 169 -2.33 -15.46 -1.05
N GLU A 170 -2.52 -16.31 -0.03
CA GLU A 170 -1.95 -16.08 1.30
C GLU A 170 -0.47 -16.45 1.39
N HIS A 171 -0.08 -17.57 0.77
CA HIS A 171 1.27 -18.13 0.86
C HIS A 171 1.76 -18.64 -0.49
N CYS A 172 3.07 -18.59 -0.69
CA CYS A 172 3.75 -19.27 -1.79
C CYS A 172 4.14 -20.69 -1.36
N LYS A 173 3.38 -21.72 -1.75
CA LYS A 173 3.88 -23.11 -1.71
C LYS A 173 4.95 -23.23 -2.77
N THR A 174 6.14 -23.61 -2.35
CA THR A 174 7.23 -24.07 -3.22
C THR A 174 6.89 -25.43 -3.82
N GLY A 175 6.15 -25.45 -4.94
CA GLY A 175 6.11 -26.60 -5.84
C GLY A 175 7.27 -26.56 -6.83
N LYS A 176 7.75 -27.74 -7.29
CA LYS A 176 8.88 -27.90 -8.24
C LYS A 176 8.77 -27.10 -9.56
N LYS A 177 7.59 -26.53 -9.88
CA LYS A 177 7.30 -25.80 -11.14
C LYS A 177 7.12 -24.28 -10.99
N GLY A 178 7.33 -23.70 -9.80
CA GLY A 178 7.29 -22.24 -9.64
C GLY A 178 5.90 -21.59 -9.72
N ILE A 179 4.86 -22.35 -9.41
CA ILE A 179 3.47 -21.87 -9.29
C ILE A 179 3.07 -21.91 -7.81
N ALA A 180 2.49 -20.82 -7.34
CA ALA A 180 2.01 -20.67 -5.96
C ALA A 180 0.87 -21.66 -5.64
N ARG A 181 0.95 -22.33 -4.49
CA ARG A 181 -0.16 -23.04 -3.83
C ARG A 181 -0.23 -22.60 -2.35
N LYS A 182 -1.29 -22.83 -1.56
CA LYS A 182 -1.36 -22.44 -0.12
C LYS A 182 -1.00 -23.58 0.84
N SER A 183 -0.17 -23.34 1.88
CA SER A 183 0.13 -24.29 2.98
C SER A 183 -1.04 -24.42 3.95
N SER A 184 -1.28 -25.63 4.45
CA SER A 184 -2.31 -25.99 5.42
C SER A 184 -2.15 -25.24 6.75
N LYS A 185 -3.28 -24.96 7.41
CA LYS A 185 -3.31 -24.66 8.84
C LYS A 185 -2.90 -25.94 9.59
N ARG A 186 -1.97 -25.84 10.54
CA ARG A 186 -1.85 -26.85 11.60
C ARG A 186 -3.11 -26.77 12.47
N ASN A 187 -3.87 -27.86 12.53
CA ASN A 187 -4.81 -28.06 13.62
C ASN A 187 -4.03 -28.52 14.88
N LYS A 188 -4.67 -28.38 16.04
CA LYS A 188 -4.11 -28.68 17.37
C LYS A 188 -3.88 -30.17 17.65
N SER A 189 -4.21 -31.07 16.75
CA SER A 189 -3.83 -32.49 16.76
C SER A 189 -2.73 -32.68 15.71
N GLY A 190 -1.58 -33.21 16.13
CA GLY A 190 -0.34 -33.28 15.35
C GLY A 190 -0.34 -34.21 14.13
N ASP A 191 -1.48 -34.46 13.50
CA ASP A 191 -1.58 -35.44 12.40
C ASP A 191 -1.38 -34.78 11.03
N ILE A 192 -0.47 -35.38 10.26
CA ILE A 192 -0.15 -35.02 8.88
C ILE A 192 -1.25 -35.65 8.00
N ILE A 193 -2.28 -34.86 7.69
CA ILE A 193 -3.27 -35.26 6.69
C ILE A 193 -2.59 -35.27 5.32
N GLN A 194 -2.70 -36.40 4.64
CA GLN A 194 -2.25 -36.63 3.27
C GLN A 194 -2.79 -35.58 2.31
N ASP A 195 -2.06 -35.43 1.21
CA ASP A 195 -2.13 -34.42 0.15
C ASP A 195 -3.53 -34.34 -0.52
N GLU A 196 -4.51 -33.74 0.17
CA GLU A 196 -5.71 -33.25 -0.49
C GLU A 196 -5.33 -32.05 -1.35
N SER A 197 -5.53 -32.20 -2.65
CA SER A 197 -5.41 -31.15 -3.66
C SER A 197 -5.95 -29.83 -3.11
N VAL A 198 -5.07 -28.85 -2.94
CA VAL A 198 -5.52 -27.49 -2.64
C VAL A 198 -6.39 -27.08 -3.79
N LYS A 199 -7.71 -26.94 -3.54
CA LYS A 199 -8.68 -26.34 -4.45
C LYS A 199 -8.01 -25.15 -5.11
N GLU A 200 -7.61 -25.35 -6.35
CA GLU A 200 -6.89 -24.42 -7.19
C GLU A 200 -7.89 -23.33 -7.56
N TYR A 201 -8.06 -22.36 -6.66
CA TYR A 201 -9.25 -21.51 -6.64
C TYR A 201 -10.56 -22.30 -6.59
N ASP A 202 -11.59 -21.65 -6.08
CA ASP A 202 -12.94 -21.97 -6.54
C ASP A 202 -12.95 -21.69 -8.05
N LYS A 203 -13.24 -22.67 -8.91
CA LYS A 203 -13.33 -22.48 -10.39
C LYS A 203 -14.13 -21.22 -10.74
N THR A 204 -15.08 -20.86 -9.87
CA THR A 204 -15.88 -19.64 -9.88
C THR A 204 -15.06 -18.34 -9.82
N ILE A 205 -14.02 -18.23 -8.98
CA ILE A 205 -13.17 -17.03 -8.90
C ILE A 205 -12.33 -16.88 -10.18
N LEU A 206 -11.83 -17.99 -10.75
CA LEU A 206 -11.08 -17.94 -12.00
C LEU A 206 -11.97 -17.53 -13.19
N LYS A 207 -13.17 -18.10 -13.27
CA LYS A 207 -14.18 -17.73 -14.28
C LYS A 207 -14.58 -16.25 -14.16
N ASN A 208 -14.84 -15.76 -12.95
CA ASN A 208 -15.19 -14.36 -12.73
C ASN A 208 -13.99 -13.43 -13.00
N ALA A 209 -12.77 -13.87 -12.67
CA ALA A 209 -11.56 -13.13 -13.03
C ALA A 209 -11.37 -13.04 -14.55
N GLU A 210 -11.65 -14.10 -15.33
CA GLU A 210 -11.61 -14.08 -16.80
C GLU A 210 -12.59 -13.09 -17.41
N ILE A 211 -13.80 -12.98 -16.85
CA ILE A 211 -14.77 -11.96 -17.27
C ILE A 211 -14.25 -10.56 -16.91
N PHE A 212 -13.82 -10.37 -15.66
CA PHE A 212 -13.19 -9.14 -15.20
C PHE A 212 -11.97 -8.74 -16.06
N TYR A 213 -11.18 -9.71 -16.56
CA TYR A 213 -10.03 -9.49 -17.44
C TYR A 213 -10.39 -8.94 -18.83
N LYS A 214 -11.57 -9.29 -19.36
CA LYS A 214 -12.05 -8.80 -20.66
C LYS A 214 -12.40 -7.32 -20.58
N ASN A 215 -12.77 -6.83 -19.40
CA ASN A 215 -13.13 -5.44 -19.16
C ASN A 215 -11.91 -4.63 -18.72
N ARG A 216 -11.81 -3.40 -19.23
CA ARG A 216 -10.75 -2.45 -18.90
C ARG A 216 -11.38 -1.18 -18.37
N PHE A 217 -11.29 -0.99 -17.07
CA PHE A 217 -11.71 0.22 -16.38
C PHE A 217 -10.60 1.28 -16.43
N ALA A 218 -10.96 2.54 -16.61
CA ALA A 218 -10.05 3.67 -16.66
C ALA A 218 -9.72 4.21 -15.26
N SER A 219 -10.65 4.11 -14.31
CA SER A 219 -10.51 4.60 -12.93
C SER A 219 -11.29 3.71 -11.94
N ASP A 220 -11.05 3.92 -10.65
CA ASP A 220 -11.88 3.31 -9.59
C ASP A 220 -13.32 3.82 -9.66
N ASP A 221 -13.57 5.10 -9.96
CA ASP A 221 -14.93 5.63 -10.15
C ASP A 221 -15.71 4.84 -11.22
N GLU A 222 -15.07 4.53 -12.36
CA GLU A 222 -15.72 3.74 -13.42
C GLU A 222 -15.98 2.29 -12.98
N LEU A 223 -15.02 1.68 -12.27
CA LEU A 223 -15.21 0.35 -11.69
C LEU A 223 -16.37 0.33 -10.69
N GLU A 224 -16.46 1.35 -9.84
CA GLU A 224 -17.51 1.50 -8.85
C GLU A 224 -18.88 1.67 -9.50
N GLU A 225 -19.00 2.49 -10.54
CA GLU A 225 -20.26 2.63 -11.27
C GLU A 225 -20.70 1.32 -11.91
N VAL A 226 -19.77 0.58 -12.53
CA VAL A 226 -20.07 -0.75 -13.08
C VAL A 226 -20.50 -1.69 -11.98
N TYR A 227 -19.81 -1.68 -10.84
CA TYR A 227 -20.17 -2.48 -9.68
C TYR A 227 -21.60 -2.17 -9.19
N LEU A 228 -21.94 -0.90 -9.00
CA LEU A 228 -23.28 -0.46 -8.55
C LEU A 228 -24.38 -0.84 -9.56
N ILE A 229 -24.10 -0.69 -10.86
CA ILE A 229 -25.02 -1.12 -11.93
C ILE A 229 -25.27 -2.63 -11.86
N GLU A 230 -24.23 -3.44 -11.70
CA GLU A 230 -24.37 -4.90 -11.63
C GLU A 230 -25.06 -5.35 -10.33
N VAL A 231 -24.83 -4.66 -9.22
CA VAL A 231 -25.58 -4.86 -7.99
C VAL A 231 -27.08 -4.57 -8.22
N ALA A 232 -27.42 -3.49 -8.93
CA ALA A 232 -28.81 -3.17 -9.27
C ALA A 232 -29.45 -4.20 -10.22
N LYS A 233 -28.68 -4.82 -11.11
CA LYS A 233 -29.17 -5.89 -12.00
C LYS A 233 -29.40 -7.21 -11.28
N SER A 234 -28.57 -7.51 -10.28
CA SER A 234 -28.59 -8.80 -9.56
C SER A 234 -29.72 -8.94 -8.53
N SER A 235 -30.50 -7.90 -8.28
CA SER A 235 -31.61 -7.96 -7.34
C SER A 235 -32.70 -8.93 -7.81
N ASN A 236 -32.88 -10.01 -7.04
CA ASN A 236 -33.91 -11.02 -7.25
C ASN A 236 -35.30 -10.43 -6.97
N PHE A 237 -35.94 -9.87 -7.99
CA PHE A 237 -37.33 -9.42 -7.93
C PHE A 237 -38.21 -10.36 -8.76
N LEU A 238 -39.23 -10.95 -8.12
CA LEU A 238 -40.26 -11.75 -8.79
C LEU A 238 -41.35 -10.79 -9.29
N GLY A 239 -41.66 -10.84 -10.58
CA GLY A 239 -42.65 -9.94 -11.20
C GLY A 239 -42.54 -9.91 -12.72
N THR A 240 -43.44 -9.15 -13.35
CA THR A 240 -43.47 -8.89 -14.79
C THR A 240 -42.22 -8.14 -15.26
N LYS A 241 -41.95 -8.15 -16.57
CA LYS A 241 -40.82 -7.42 -17.16
C LYS A 241 -40.86 -5.91 -16.83
N LYS A 242 -42.05 -5.32 -16.78
CA LYS A 242 -42.27 -3.90 -16.46
C LYS A 242 -41.94 -3.61 -15.00
N GLU A 243 -42.42 -4.44 -14.07
CA GLU A 243 -42.15 -4.28 -12.64
C GLU A 243 -40.67 -4.48 -12.31
N LYS A 244 -40.02 -5.49 -12.92
CA LYS A 244 -38.55 -5.69 -12.79
C LYS A 244 -37.77 -4.46 -13.24
N MET A 245 -38.17 -3.83 -14.35
CA MET A 245 -37.51 -2.63 -14.87
C MET A 245 -37.74 -1.41 -13.97
N GLN A 246 -38.95 -1.24 -13.43
CA GLN A 246 -39.27 -0.20 -12.46
C GLN A 246 -38.47 -0.37 -11.16
N TYR A 247 -38.37 -1.61 -10.66
CA TYR A 247 -37.57 -1.94 -9.49
C TYR A 247 -36.09 -1.63 -9.73
N MET A 248 -35.53 -2.06 -10.87
CA MET A 248 -34.15 -1.78 -11.24
C MET A 248 -33.89 -0.27 -11.34
N MET A 249 -34.79 0.50 -11.96
CA MET A 249 -34.69 1.96 -12.04
C MET A 249 -34.70 2.60 -10.64
N ALA A 250 -35.62 2.19 -9.76
CA ALA A 250 -35.67 2.70 -8.39
C ALA A 250 -34.39 2.39 -7.62
N ARG A 251 -33.85 1.17 -7.77
CA ARG A 251 -32.59 0.77 -7.15
C ARG A 251 -31.39 1.54 -7.69
N LEU A 252 -31.33 1.80 -9.00
CA LEU A 252 -30.30 2.65 -9.59
C LEU A 252 -30.36 4.08 -9.05
N ASN A 253 -31.56 4.67 -8.96
CA ASN A 253 -31.75 5.99 -8.36
C ASN A 253 -31.32 6.05 -6.89
N GLU A 254 -31.52 4.97 -6.13
CA GLU A 254 -31.02 4.87 -4.75
C GLU A 254 -29.48 4.84 -4.71
N LEU A 255 -28.86 3.95 -5.48
CA LEU A 255 -27.39 3.76 -5.51
C LEU A 255 -26.64 4.98 -6.04
N PHE A 256 -27.22 5.73 -6.97
CA PHE A 256 -26.60 6.90 -7.61
C PHE A 256 -27.12 8.24 -7.06
N SER A 257 -27.91 8.23 -5.98
CA SER A 257 -28.57 9.42 -5.42
C SER A 257 -27.61 10.60 -5.12
N ALA A 258 -26.35 10.33 -4.80
CA ALA A 258 -25.32 11.35 -4.54
C ALA A 258 -24.58 11.85 -5.79
N ARG A 259 -24.72 11.17 -6.93
CA ARG A 259 -23.96 11.45 -8.17
C ARG A 259 -24.68 12.42 -9.12
N ASP A 260 -25.82 12.95 -8.69
CA ASP A 260 -26.74 13.77 -9.48
C ASP A 260 -27.04 13.17 -10.86
N ILE A 261 -27.22 11.84 -10.85
CA ILE A 261 -27.66 11.06 -11.98
C ILE A 261 -29.10 10.64 -11.70
N LEU A 262 -29.97 10.85 -12.67
CA LEU A 262 -31.37 10.41 -12.61
C LEU A 262 -31.62 9.34 -13.67
N PHE A 263 -32.13 8.19 -13.25
CA PHE A 263 -32.57 7.13 -14.14
C PHE A 263 -34.08 7.23 -14.38
N ARG A 264 -34.47 7.14 -15.65
CA ARG A 264 -35.87 7.11 -16.11
C ARG A 264 -36.11 5.98 -17.08
N ILE A 265 -37.37 5.62 -17.28
CA ILE A 265 -37.77 4.65 -18.30
C ILE A 265 -38.36 5.44 -19.47
N GLU A 266 -37.74 5.31 -20.64
CA GLU A 266 -38.22 5.84 -21.91
C GLU A 266 -38.17 4.71 -22.95
N ASP A 267 -39.24 4.54 -23.74
CA ASP A 267 -39.35 3.49 -24.77
C ASP A 267 -38.96 2.08 -24.30
N ASN A 268 -39.45 1.69 -23.11
CA ASN A 268 -39.13 0.43 -22.45
C ASN A 268 -37.62 0.20 -22.19
N LYS A 269 -36.84 1.27 -22.03
CA LYS A 269 -35.41 1.23 -21.71
C LYS A 269 -35.10 2.19 -20.56
N ILE A 270 -34.15 1.78 -19.71
CA ILE A 270 -33.62 2.66 -18.68
C ILE A 270 -32.62 3.61 -19.34
N ILE A 271 -32.86 4.91 -19.18
CA ILE A 271 -31.95 5.98 -19.58
C ILE A 271 -31.35 6.67 -18.35
N ALA A 272 -30.10 7.10 -18.47
CA ALA A 272 -29.40 7.87 -17.44
C ALA A 272 -29.28 9.34 -17.86
N LEU A 273 -29.71 10.24 -16.99
CA LEU A 273 -29.68 11.69 -17.20
C LEU A 273 -28.71 12.33 -16.21
N ASN A 274 -27.91 13.29 -16.68
CA ASN A 274 -27.01 14.09 -15.83
C ASN A 274 -27.76 15.26 -15.17
N ARG A 275 -27.04 16.08 -14.38
CA ARG A 275 -27.54 17.32 -13.74
C ARG A 275 -28.30 18.28 -14.65
N LYS A 276 -27.97 18.29 -15.95
CA LYS A 276 -28.58 19.18 -16.96
C LYS A 276 -29.79 18.56 -17.65
N GLY A 277 -30.16 17.34 -17.27
CA GLY A 277 -31.20 16.57 -17.95
C GLY A 277 -30.76 15.99 -19.29
N GLU A 278 -29.46 15.99 -19.59
CA GLU A 278 -28.91 15.40 -20.83
C GLU A 278 -28.57 13.93 -20.62
N ILE A 279 -28.70 13.13 -21.67
CA ILE A 279 -28.37 11.69 -21.63
C ILE A 279 -26.87 11.49 -21.37
N ASP A 280 -26.53 10.79 -20.28
CA ASP A 280 -25.15 10.40 -19.98
C ASP A 280 -24.73 9.22 -20.87
N LYS A 281 -24.12 9.54 -22.02
CA LYS A 281 -23.63 8.55 -22.99
C LYS A 281 -22.66 7.53 -22.38
N ARG A 282 -21.87 7.93 -21.38
CA ARG A 282 -20.89 7.05 -20.73
C ARG A 282 -21.61 6.04 -19.86
N LEU A 283 -22.51 6.49 -18.99
CA LEU A 283 -23.27 5.60 -18.11
C LEU A 283 -24.21 4.70 -18.91
N MET A 284 -24.79 5.20 -20.00
CA MET A 284 -25.58 4.40 -20.93
C MET A 284 -24.78 3.26 -21.57
N LYS A 285 -23.47 3.45 -21.81
CA LYS A 285 -22.58 2.38 -22.27
C LYS A 285 -22.36 1.33 -21.18
N LEU A 286 -22.17 1.76 -19.92
CA LEU A 286 -21.99 0.87 -18.77
C LEU A 286 -23.26 0.08 -18.45
N LEU A 287 -24.45 0.68 -18.57
CA LEU A 287 -25.73 -0.01 -18.39
C LEU A 287 -25.90 -1.19 -19.36
N LYS A 288 -25.43 -1.04 -20.60
CA LYS A 288 -25.46 -2.09 -21.64
C LYS A 288 -24.42 -3.18 -21.44
N LEU A 289 -23.37 -2.94 -20.65
CA LEU A 289 -22.37 -3.93 -20.32
C LEU A 289 -23.03 -5.03 -19.49
N ASN A 290 -22.85 -6.30 -19.82
CA ASN A 290 -23.26 -7.40 -18.93
C ASN A 290 -22.01 -7.92 -18.22
N ASP A 291 -21.77 -7.42 -17.00
CA ASP A 291 -20.52 -7.65 -16.28
C ASP A 291 -20.70 -8.22 -14.89
N THR A 292 -21.63 -9.18 -14.78
CA THR A 292 -21.85 -9.95 -13.56
C THR A 292 -20.55 -10.57 -13.01
N GLY A 293 -19.55 -10.82 -13.87
CA GLY A 293 -18.24 -11.31 -13.48
C GLY A 293 -17.45 -10.33 -12.61
N THR A 294 -17.50 -9.02 -12.89
CA THR A 294 -16.79 -8.00 -12.11
C THR A 294 -17.30 -7.89 -10.69
N ALA A 295 -18.62 -7.71 -10.50
CA ALA A 295 -19.20 -7.61 -9.17
C ALA A 295 -18.93 -8.89 -8.34
N ASN A 296 -19.16 -10.06 -8.93
CA ASN A 296 -18.90 -11.32 -8.26
C ASN A 296 -17.40 -11.52 -7.93
N PHE A 297 -16.50 -11.06 -8.79
CA PHE A 297 -15.07 -11.16 -8.54
C PHE A 297 -14.67 -10.32 -7.33
N ILE A 298 -15.07 -9.05 -7.29
CA ILE A 298 -14.79 -8.15 -6.17
C ILE A 298 -15.41 -8.66 -4.87
N ASP A 299 -16.67 -9.11 -4.91
CA ASP A 299 -17.36 -9.72 -3.75
C ASP A 299 -16.58 -10.90 -3.20
N ASN A 300 -16.12 -11.78 -4.08
CA ASN A 300 -15.33 -12.94 -3.69
C ASN A 300 -14.00 -12.53 -3.06
N LEU A 301 -13.29 -11.52 -3.61
CA LEU A 301 -12.05 -11.04 -3.00
C LEU A 301 -12.27 -10.51 -1.57
N ARG A 302 -13.38 -9.82 -1.33
CA ARG A 302 -13.73 -9.32 0.02
C ARG A 302 -14.09 -10.45 0.96
N ARG A 303 -14.95 -11.38 0.53
CA ARG A 303 -15.36 -12.55 1.34
C ARG A 303 -14.17 -13.42 1.74
N GLU A 304 -13.21 -13.58 0.84
CA GLU A 304 -11.97 -14.33 1.08
C GLU A 304 -10.91 -13.53 1.87
N GLY A 305 -11.19 -12.27 2.24
CA GLY A 305 -10.32 -11.46 3.09
C GLY A 305 -9.09 -10.88 2.39
N TYR A 306 -9.14 -10.69 1.07
CA TYR A 306 -8.07 -10.04 0.31
C TYR A 306 -8.16 -8.51 0.33
N ALA A 307 -9.33 -7.94 0.63
CA ALA A 307 -9.50 -6.50 0.83
C ALA A 307 -8.74 -6.02 2.07
N VAL A 308 -7.88 -5.01 1.91
CA VAL A 308 -6.94 -4.57 2.96
C VAL A 308 -7.64 -3.88 4.13
N GLU A 309 -8.70 -3.11 3.84
CA GLU A 309 -9.45 -2.34 4.83
C GLU A 309 -10.44 -3.18 5.65
N CYS A 310 -10.82 -4.35 5.14
CA CYS A 310 -11.96 -5.11 5.67
C CYS A 310 -11.63 -5.80 7.00
N ASP A 311 -12.21 -5.29 8.09
CA ASP A 311 -12.19 -5.92 9.41
C ASP A 311 -13.01 -7.23 9.42
N GLU A 312 -12.73 -8.13 10.38
CA GLU A 312 -13.41 -9.43 10.47
C GLU A 312 -14.94 -9.34 10.64
N THR A 313 -15.47 -8.20 11.05
CA THR A 313 -16.91 -7.91 11.18
C THR A 313 -17.63 -7.74 9.85
N HIS A 314 -16.91 -7.59 8.73
CA HIS A 314 -17.47 -7.48 7.38
C HIS A 314 -17.35 -8.80 6.59
N LYS A 315 -16.66 -9.81 7.15
CA LYS A 315 -16.62 -11.17 6.59
C LYS A 315 -18.02 -11.80 6.67
N GLY A 316 -18.79 -11.72 5.58
CA GLY A 316 -20.11 -12.35 5.48
C GLY A 316 -21.31 -11.41 5.37
N LYS A 317 -21.12 -10.08 5.27
CA LYS A 317 -22.19 -9.21 4.79
C LYS A 317 -22.51 -9.53 3.33
N ARG A 318 -23.79 -9.78 3.03
CA ARG A 318 -24.25 -10.04 1.66
C ARG A 318 -24.17 -8.79 0.79
N ASP A 319 -24.37 -7.63 1.40
CA ASP A 319 -24.46 -6.37 0.68
C ASP A 319 -23.07 -5.77 0.55
N GLY A 320 -22.58 -5.73 -0.68
CA GLY A 320 -21.28 -5.22 -1.03
C GLY A 320 -21.16 -3.71 -1.13
N VAL A 321 -22.13 -3.00 -0.54
CA VAL A 321 -22.27 -1.54 -0.61
C VAL A 321 -22.54 -1.01 0.79
N GLU A 322 -21.91 0.09 1.18
CA GLU A 322 -22.14 0.76 2.46
C GLU A 322 -22.34 2.27 2.31
N LYS A 323 -23.00 2.89 3.29
CA LYS A 323 -23.14 4.35 3.32
C LYS A 323 -21.89 4.97 3.90
N ASP A 324 -21.27 5.86 3.15
CA ASP A 324 -20.13 6.65 3.60
C ASP A 324 -20.56 7.81 4.52
N SER A 325 -19.64 8.71 4.89
CA SER A 325 -19.95 9.84 5.76
C SER A 325 -20.94 10.84 5.17
N ASP A 326 -21.05 10.87 3.84
CA ASP A 326 -21.91 11.77 3.09
C ASP A 326 -23.22 11.07 2.67
N ARG A 327 -23.45 9.85 3.18
CA ARG A 327 -24.57 8.95 2.89
C ARG A 327 -24.58 8.42 1.46
N GLU A 328 -23.46 8.51 0.74
CA GLU A 328 -23.27 7.87 -0.56
C GLU A 328 -23.11 6.36 -0.37
N LEU A 329 -23.74 5.60 -1.25
CA LEU A 329 -23.62 4.14 -1.29
C LEU A 329 -22.38 3.76 -2.11
N ILE A 330 -21.30 3.42 -1.42
CA ILE A 330 -19.99 3.09 -2.00
C ILE A 330 -19.65 1.61 -1.87
N MET A 331 -18.69 1.14 -2.66
CA MET A 331 -18.13 -0.21 -2.51
C MET A 331 -17.49 -0.39 -1.12
N THR A 332 -18.00 -1.34 -0.34
CA THR A 332 -17.46 -1.64 1.00
C THR A 332 -16.02 -2.17 0.91
N CYS A 333 -15.11 -1.61 1.70
CA CYS A 333 -13.70 -2.05 1.83
C CYS A 333 -12.83 -1.99 0.56
N ASP A 334 -13.17 -1.15 -0.43
CA ASP A 334 -12.41 -1.07 -1.69
C ASP A 334 -11.24 -0.08 -1.65
N SER A 335 -11.28 0.89 -0.72
CA SER A 335 -10.45 2.11 -0.79
C SER A 335 -8.94 1.87 -0.66
N ASP A 336 -8.52 0.92 0.18
CA ASP A 336 -7.11 0.54 0.35
C ASP A 336 -6.66 -0.55 -0.64
N GLY A 337 -7.57 -1.05 -1.49
CA GLY A 337 -7.34 -2.09 -2.48
C GLY A 337 -7.23 -3.51 -1.94
N TYR A 338 -6.73 -4.41 -2.79
CA TYR A 338 -6.67 -5.84 -2.58
C TYR A 338 -5.24 -6.36 -2.51
N ALA A 339 -4.95 -7.14 -1.48
CA ALA A 339 -3.64 -7.72 -1.24
C ALA A 339 -3.31 -8.78 -2.30
N MET A 340 -2.24 -8.55 -3.06
CA MET A 340 -1.74 -9.47 -4.07
C MET A 340 -0.30 -9.87 -3.79
N ARG A 341 0.06 -11.11 -4.18
CA ARG A 341 1.43 -11.62 -4.09
C ARG A 341 1.88 -12.24 -5.41
N LYS A 342 3.15 -12.08 -5.73
CA LYS A 342 3.84 -12.82 -6.79
C LYS A 342 4.98 -13.62 -6.15
N CYS A 343 4.94 -14.92 -6.35
CA CYS A 343 6.00 -15.81 -5.89
C CYS A 343 7.17 -15.71 -6.87
N LEU A 344 8.37 -15.48 -6.33
CA LEU A 344 9.59 -15.44 -7.10
C LEU A 344 10.22 -16.83 -7.08
N ASN A 345 10.40 -17.42 -8.25
CA ASN A 345 11.15 -18.66 -8.37
C ASN A 345 12.59 -18.43 -7.90
N LYS A 346 13.12 -19.35 -7.09
CA LYS A 346 14.56 -19.44 -6.86
C LYS A 346 15.19 -19.80 -8.21
N PHE A 347 15.67 -18.82 -8.96
CA PHE A 347 16.59 -19.14 -10.05
C PHE A 347 17.86 -19.71 -9.41
N PRO A 348 18.51 -20.72 -10.03
CA PRO A 348 19.94 -20.87 -9.83
C PRO A 348 20.60 -19.52 -10.13
N LEU A 349 21.57 -19.13 -9.31
CA LEU A 349 22.38 -17.93 -9.54
C LEU A 349 22.74 -17.85 -11.03
N PRO A 350 22.68 -16.67 -11.68
CA PRO A 350 23.07 -16.57 -13.08
C PRO A 350 24.44 -17.23 -13.23
N PRO A 351 24.66 -18.07 -14.26
CA PRO A 351 26.00 -18.58 -14.53
C PRO A 351 26.90 -17.35 -14.62
N SER A 352 28.04 -17.37 -13.93
CA SER A 352 29.01 -16.30 -14.06
C SER A 352 29.45 -16.29 -15.51
N SER A 353 28.82 -15.46 -16.34
CA SER A 353 29.28 -15.27 -17.70
C SER A 353 30.61 -14.54 -17.59
N THR A 354 31.66 -15.34 -17.67
CA THR A 354 32.98 -15.00 -18.14
C THR A 354 32.88 -14.11 -19.38
N MET A 355 33.06 -12.81 -19.18
CA MET A 355 33.74 -11.96 -20.15
C MET A 355 34.85 -11.17 -19.43
N PRO A 356 36.03 -10.99 -20.06
CA PRO A 356 37.18 -10.38 -19.43
C PRO A 356 36.98 -8.86 -19.36
N GLY A 357 36.93 -8.29 -18.15
CA GLY A 357 37.01 -6.84 -17.96
C GLY A 357 36.00 -6.22 -17.00
N GLU A 358 34.92 -6.91 -16.61
CA GLU A 358 34.00 -6.37 -15.61
C GLU A 358 34.51 -6.61 -14.19
N LYS A 359 34.71 -5.51 -13.44
CA LYS A 359 35.06 -5.54 -12.01
C LYS A 359 34.05 -6.41 -11.27
N LYS A 360 34.49 -7.60 -10.85
CA LYS A 360 33.77 -8.55 -10.00
C LYS A 360 32.93 -7.82 -8.96
N TYR A 361 31.62 -8.00 -9.06
CA TYR A 361 30.67 -7.51 -8.06
C TYR A 361 31.09 -8.03 -6.68
N ASN A 362 31.47 -7.13 -5.79
CA ASN A 362 32.15 -7.50 -4.56
C ASN A 362 31.16 -8.12 -3.56
N HIS A 363 31.16 -9.45 -3.43
CA HIS A 363 30.34 -10.23 -2.47
C HIS A 363 30.41 -9.73 -1.01
N ARG A 364 31.39 -8.87 -0.67
CA ARG A 364 31.46 -8.18 0.63
C ARG A 364 30.31 -7.18 0.86
N VAL A 365 29.69 -6.64 -0.18
CA VAL A 365 28.53 -5.72 -0.06
C VAL A 365 27.29 -6.47 0.47
N VAL A 366 27.06 -7.70 -0.01
CA VAL A 366 25.96 -8.55 0.45
C VAL A 366 26.12 -8.94 1.92
N LYS A 367 27.34 -9.25 2.38
CA LYS A 367 27.62 -9.53 3.80
C LYS A 367 27.45 -8.31 4.72
N LYS A 368 27.69 -7.08 4.22
CA LYS A 368 27.39 -5.82 4.97
C LYS A 368 25.90 -5.47 5.00
N MET A 369 25.12 -5.91 4.01
CA MET A 369 23.66 -5.74 3.95
C MET A 369 22.89 -6.73 4.85
N VAL A 370 23.51 -7.83 5.29
CA VAL A 370 23.06 -8.62 6.45
C VAL A 370 23.39 -7.85 7.73
N GLY A 371 22.85 -6.63 7.84
CA GLY A 371 22.80 -5.93 9.12
C GLY A 371 22.14 -6.88 10.12
N GLY A 372 22.92 -7.28 11.13
CA GLY A 372 22.54 -8.33 12.07
C GLY A 372 21.08 -8.21 12.50
N LYS A 373 20.38 -9.36 12.52
CA LYS A 373 18.98 -9.55 12.92
C LYS A 373 18.43 -8.31 13.64
N LYS A 374 17.80 -7.39 12.91
CA LYS A 374 16.92 -6.40 13.55
C LYS A 374 15.66 -7.14 13.93
N THR A 375 15.72 -7.92 15.00
CA THR A 375 14.53 -8.24 15.77
C THR A 375 13.86 -6.90 16.05
N ARG A 376 12.64 -6.69 15.58
CA ARG A 376 11.81 -5.59 16.07
C ARG A 376 11.79 -5.79 17.59
N LYS A 377 12.59 -4.99 18.32
CA LYS A 377 12.72 -5.12 19.77
C LYS A 377 11.29 -5.20 20.32
N SER A 378 10.98 -6.25 21.06
CA SER A 378 9.68 -6.38 21.70
C SER A 378 9.57 -5.27 22.73
N VAL A 379 9.00 -4.15 22.30
CA VAL A 379 8.88 -2.96 23.11
C VAL A 379 7.52 -2.94 23.79
N PRO A 380 7.42 -2.52 25.06
CA PRO A 380 6.17 -2.52 25.82
C PRO A 380 4.99 -1.77 25.18
N TRP A 381 5.24 -0.88 24.21
CA TRP A 381 4.22 -0.14 23.47
C TRP A 381 3.88 -0.72 22.09
N LYS A 382 4.31 -1.95 21.77
CA LYS A 382 4.02 -2.63 20.49
C LYS A 382 2.51 -2.71 20.23
N GLY A 383 2.09 -2.30 19.04
CA GLY A 383 0.68 -2.26 18.63
C GLY A 383 -0.10 -1.06 19.18
N TRP A 384 0.56 -0.08 19.82
CA TRP A 384 -0.10 1.15 20.24
C TRP A 384 -0.69 1.94 19.08
N SER A 385 -0.04 1.98 17.90
CA SER A 385 -0.56 2.70 16.72
C SER A 385 -1.99 2.27 16.37
N LYS A 386 -2.27 0.96 16.36
CA LYS A 386 -3.61 0.38 16.10
C LYS A 386 -4.66 0.76 17.16
N GLN A 387 -4.23 0.99 18.40
CA GLN A 387 -5.11 1.33 19.53
C GLN A 387 -5.19 2.84 19.80
N SER A 388 -4.28 3.63 19.26
CA SER A 388 -4.17 5.05 19.53
C SER A 388 -5.26 5.83 18.78
N PRO A 389 -5.83 6.89 19.38
CA PRO A 389 -6.80 7.72 18.68
C PRO A 389 -6.15 8.53 17.54
N ASN A 390 -6.83 8.61 16.40
CA ASN A 390 -6.48 9.47 15.27
C ASN A 390 -6.77 10.95 15.57
N SER A 391 -6.37 11.88 14.70
CA SER A 391 -6.46 13.33 14.94
C SER A 391 -7.88 13.82 15.28
N ARG A 392 -8.91 13.32 14.60
CA ARG A 392 -10.32 13.68 14.85
C ARG A 392 -10.80 13.09 16.17
N GLN A 393 -10.54 11.79 16.39
CA GLN A 393 -10.86 11.09 17.64
C GLN A 393 -10.20 11.76 18.85
N ARG A 394 -8.98 12.29 18.72
CA ARG A 394 -8.33 12.99 19.83
C ARG A 394 -9.06 14.26 20.23
N LYS A 395 -9.61 15.03 19.28
CA LYS A 395 -10.40 16.23 19.59
C LYS A 395 -11.69 15.85 20.33
N THR A 396 -12.40 14.84 19.84
CA THR A 396 -13.62 14.32 20.49
C THR A 396 -13.32 13.76 21.89
N MET A 397 -12.28 12.95 22.02
CA MET A 397 -11.85 12.40 23.31
C MET A 397 -11.31 13.46 24.25
N LYS A 398 -10.77 14.58 23.75
CA LYS A 398 -10.35 15.69 24.60
C LYS A 398 -11.54 16.38 25.24
N LYS A 399 -12.64 16.56 24.48
CA LYS A 399 -13.91 17.06 25.01
C LYS A 399 -14.52 16.09 26.02
N ARG A 400 -14.58 14.79 25.69
CA ARG A 400 -15.23 13.75 26.52
C ARG A 400 -14.43 13.29 27.75
N CYS A 401 -13.13 13.06 27.59
CA CYS A 401 -12.27 12.43 28.61
C CYS A 401 -11.27 13.42 29.25
N GLY A 402 -11.11 14.62 28.70
CA GLY A 402 -10.28 15.68 29.29
C GLY A 402 -8.79 15.34 29.44
N LYS A 403 -8.16 15.90 30.49
CA LYS A 403 -6.72 15.77 30.78
C LYS A 403 -6.31 14.36 31.23
N LYS A 404 -7.27 13.46 31.52
CA LYS A 404 -7.00 12.06 31.88
C LYS A 404 -6.40 11.25 30.73
N CYS A 405 -6.84 11.53 29.50
CA CYS A 405 -6.40 10.79 28.31
C CYS A 405 -5.28 11.46 27.51
N PHE A 406 -4.89 12.69 27.87
CA PHE A 406 -3.87 13.48 27.17
C PHE A 406 -2.91 14.10 28.18
N LEU A 407 -1.68 13.57 28.22
CA LEU A 407 -0.69 14.01 29.21
C LEU A 407 0.04 15.30 28.81
N GLY A 408 -0.05 15.71 27.55
CA GLY A 408 0.54 16.94 27.03
C GLY A 408 -0.48 18.04 26.72
N PRO A 409 0.01 19.21 26.24
CA PRO A 409 -0.85 20.31 25.80
C PRO A 409 -1.85 19.88 24.72
N ASN A 410 -3.05 20.46 24.73
CA ASN A 410 -4.12 20.16 23.78
C ASN A 410 -4.44 18.65 23.70
N VAL A 411 -4.26 18.07 22.52
CA VAL A 411 -4.49 16.67 22.16
C VAL A 411 -3.20 15.85 22.08
N SER A 412 -2.07 16.40 22.56
CA SER A 412 -0.78 15.73 22.51
C SER A 412 -0.63 14.66 23.60
N PHE A 413 0.19 13.65 23.32
CA PHE A 413 0.46 12.51 24.21
C PHE A 413 -0.82 11.78 24.66
N PRO A 414 -1.57 11.17 23.72
CA PRO A 414 -2.71 10.33 24.06
C PRO A 414 -2.24 9.08 24.81
N VAL A 415 -2.98 8.70 25.86
CA VAL A 415 -2.70 7.49 26.66
C VAL A 415 -3.90 6.55 26.78
N CYS A 416 -5.09 6.97 26.36
CA CYS A 416 -6.28 6.13 26.32
C CYS A 416 -6.47 5.46 24.97
N LYS A 417 -7.09 4.26 24.96
CA LYS A 417 -7.46 3.58 23.71
C LYS A 417 -8.50 4.41 22.93
N LYS A 418 -8.44 4.38 21.60
CA LYS A 418 -9.39 5.08 20.71
C LYS A 418 -10.83 4.83 21.14
N ASN A 419 -11.64 5.89 21.12
CA ASN A 419 -13.06 5.88 21.52
C ASN A 419 -13.36 5.45 22.98
N THR A 420 -12.36 5.42 23.86
CA THR A 420 -12.54 5.09 25.28
C THR A 420 -11.86 6.10 26.19
N CYS A 421 -12.34 6.26 27.43
CA CYS A 421 -11.61 7.01 28.46
C CYS A 421 -10.72 6.12 29.36
N LYS A 422 -10.36 4.92 28.87
CA LYS A 422 -9.57 3.92 29.60
C LYS A 422 -8.08 4.04 29.25
N ILE A 423 -7.25 4.33 30.25
CA ILE A 423 -5.79 4.46 30.09
C ILE A 423 -5.17 3.10 29.78
N SER A 424 -4.37 3.05 28.72
CA SER A 424 -3.63 1.88 28.25
C SER A 424 -2.16 1.92 28.68
N ASP A 425 -1.63 0.79 29.13
CA ASP A 425 -0.19 0.67 29.46
C ASP A 425 0.70 0.97 28.26
N LYS A 426 0.26 0.51 27.08
CA LYS A 426 0.93 0.80 25.81
C LYS A 426 0.95 2.29 25.51
N GLY A 427 -0.14 3.00 25.81
CA GLY A 427 -0.24 4.44 25.66
C GLY A 427 0.64 5.21 26.63
N LEU A 428 0.70 4.76 27.89
CA LEU A 428 1.61 5.32 28.89
C LEU A 428 3.09 5.13 28.51
N TRP A 429 3.46 3.94 28.04
CA TRP A 429 4.80 3.65 27.52
C TRP A 429 5.13 4.48 26.28
N ALA A 430 4.23 4.58 25.32
CA ALA A 430 4.41 5.41 24.13
C ALA A 430 4.61 6.89 24.51
N ALA A 431 3.81 7.42 25.43
CA ALA A 431 3.95 8.78 25.92
C ALA A 431 5.29 9.00 26.66
N TYR A 432 5.70 8.04 27.50
CA TYR A 432 6.97 8.08 28.23
C TYR A 432 8.18 8.12 27.29
N ILE A 433 8.23 7.22 26.31
CA ILE A 433 9.34 7.11 25.36
C ILE A 433 9.39 8.33 24.45
N ARG A 434 8.24 8.75 23.90
CA ARG A 434 8.18 9.93 23.03
C ARG A 434 8.59 11.20 23.77
N ALA A 435 8.21 11.35 25.03
CA ALA A 435 8.64 12.48 25.84
C ALA A 435 10.15 12.40 26.19
N LYS A 436 10.71 11.21 26.41
CA LYS A 436 12.15 11.03 26.63
C LYS A 436 12.97 11.37 25.37
N GLU A 437 12.46 11.04 24.19
CA GLU A 437 13.04 11.44 22.91
C GLU A 437 13.01 12.95 22.71
N TRP A 438 11.89 13.60 23.03
CA TRP A 438 11.63 15.02 22.76
C TRP A 438 12.06 15.95 23.90
N GLY A 439 12.45 15.39 25.05
CA GLY A 439 12.97 16.09 26.22
C GLY A 439 14.50 16.22 26.26
N LYS A 440 15.22 15.81 25.21
CA LYS A 440 16.68 15.96 25.13
C LYS A 440 17.06 17.44 24.90
N PRO A 441 18.32 17.85 25.18
CA PRO A 441 18.79 19.21 24.91
C PRO A 441 18.64 19.59 23.43
N LYS A 442 18.38 20.87 23.11
CA LYS A 442 18.20 21.34 21.71
C LYS A 442 19.33 20.92 20.77
N ARG A 443 20.59 20.94 21.24
CA ARG A 443 21.78 20.49 20.50
C ARG A 443 21.77 19.02 20.06
N SER A 444 20.93 18.18 20.67
CA SER A 444 20.85 16.74 20.36
C SER A 444 19.95 16.41 19.16
N TYR A 445 19.18 17.38 18.67
CA TYR A 445 18.32 17.22 17.50
C TYR A 445 19.06 17.62 16.24
N LYS A 446 19.11 16.73 15.25
CA LYS A 446 19.72 17.01 13.94
C LYS A 446 18.67 17.56 12.97
N GLY A 447 18.94 18.73 12.36
CA GLY A 447 18.08 19.34 11.34
C GLY A 447 16.87 20.13 11.85
N ARG A 448 15.82 20.25 11.03
CA ARG A 448 14.60 21.04 11.32
C ARG A 448 13.62 20.37 12.30
N SER A 449 13.85 19.12 12.70
CA SER A 449 13.01 18.42 13.69
C SER A 449 13.24 19.02 15.07
N ARG A 450 12.39 19.98 15.44
CA ARG A 450 12.43 20.64 16.73
C ARG A 450 11.18 20.25 17.52
N PRO A 451 11.33 19.88 18.79
CA PRO A 451 10.19 19.63 19.65
C PRO A 451 9.25 20.85 19.68
N ARG A 452 7.95 20.61 19.46
CA ARG A 452 6.92 21.67 19.43
C ARG A 452 6.73 22.36 20.78
N HIS A 453 7.09 21.71 21.88
CA HIS A 453 6.87 22.21 23.23
C HIS A 453 8.18 22.53 23.95
N LYS A 454 8.11 23.33 25.02
CA LYS A 454 9.24 23.58 25.91
C LYS A 454 9.70 22.28 26.57
N LYS A 455 11.00 22.14 26.85
CA LYS A 455 11.60 20.95 27.49
C LYS A 455 10.86 20.53 28.77
N SER A 456 10.40 21.50 29.57
CA SER A 456 9.62 21.30 30.79
C SER A 456 8.30 20.53 30.56
N VAL A 457 7.67 20.66 29.39
CA VAL A 457 6.48 19.90 29.01
C VAL A 457 6.81 18.42 28.88
N TYR A 458 7.89 18.08 28.17
CA TYR A 458 8.33 16.69 28.04
C TYR A 458 8.78 16.11 29.37
N THR A 459 9.53 16.85 30.19
CA THR A 459 9.91 16.42 31.55
C THR A 459 8.69 16.11 32.41
N ARG A 460 7.63 16.92 32.33
CA ARG A 460 6.37 16.70 33.04
C ARG A 460 5.66 15.42 32.57
N ILE A 461 5.61 15.19 31.26
CA ILE A 461 5.02 13.99 30.68
C ILE A 461 5.80 12.75 31.09
N ILE A 462 7.14 12.79 31.07
CA ILE A 462 8.01 11.72 31.56
C ILE A 462 7.63 11.35 33.00
N ARG A 463 7.52 12.34 33.89
CA ARG A 463 7.16 12.11 35.30
C ARG A 463 5.75 11.52 35.45
N LYS A 464 4.76 12.07 34.74
CA LYS A 464 3.37 11.58 34.78
C LYS A 464 3.25 10.14 34.26
N SER A 465 3.82 9.85 33.09
CA SER A 465 3.81 8.50 32.52
C SER A 465 4.57 7.52 33.40
N LYS A 466 5.75 7.91 33.92
CA LYS A 466 6.53 7.07 34.84
C LYS A 466 5.74 6.74 36.10
N LYS A 467 5.13 7.73 36.76
CA LYS A 467 4.31 7.52 37.96
C LYS A 467 3.12 6.60 37.67
N ALA A 468 2.44 6.79 36.54
CA ALA A 468 1.31 5.95 36.14
C ALA A 468 1.72 4.50 35.83
N LEU A 469 2.86 4.29 35.18
CA LEU A 469 3.42 2.97 34.92
C LEU A 469 3.88 2.27 36.21
N GLN A 470 4.54 3.01 37.12
CA GLN A 470 4.96 2.47 38.42
C GLN A 470 3.76 2.07 39.29
N LYS A 471 2.69 2.86 39.31
CA LYS A 471 1.42 2.49 39.97
C LYS A 471 0.79 1.22 39.42
N ARG A 472 1.14 0.82 38.20
CA ARG A 472 0.66 -0.39 37.53
C ARG A 472 1.67 -1.54 37.58
N GLY A 473 2.67 -1.45 38.46
CA GLY A 473 3.66 -2.51 38.68
C GLY A 473 4.87 -2.50 37.73
N TYR A 474 4.99 -1.53 36.82
CA TYR A 474 6.12 -1.49 35.89
C TYR A 474 7.36 -0.81 36.50
N LYS A 475 8.53 -1.46 36.40
CA LYS A 475 9.83 -0.86 36.72
C LYS A 475 10.32 0.01 35.55
N VAL A 476 10.26 1.33 35.72
CA VAL A 476 10.60 2.30 34.66
C VAL A 476 11.86 3.10 35.02
N GLY A 477 12.96 2.87 34.30
CA GLY A 477 14.13 3.76 34.28
C GLY A 477 15.33 3.38 35.15
N THR A 478 15.39 2.17 35.72
CA THR A 478 16.62 1.65 36.36
C THR A 478 17.47 0.90 35.34
N SER A 479 18.57 1.52 34.88
CA SER A 479 19.64 0.78 34.23
C SER A 479 20.61 0.31 35.31
N THR A 480 20.68 -1.00 35.55
CA THR A 480 21.80 -1.62 36.26
C THR A 480 23.06 -1.33 35.44
N ARG A 481 23.88 -0.38 35.90
CA ARG A 481 25.20 -0.13 35.36
C ARG A 481 26.07 -1.29 35.84
N LYS A 482 26.36 -2.28 34.97
CA LYS A 482 27.40 -3.28 35.25
C LYS A 482 28.71 -2.52 35.43
N ARG A 483 29.08 -2.31 36.69
CA ARG A 483 30.38 -1.78 37.10
C ARG A 483 31.35 -2.93 36.87
N ASN A 484 32.12 -2.88 35.78
CA ASN A 484 33.23 -3.81 35.57
C ASN A 484 34.19 -3.63 36.77
N LYS A 485 34.15 -4.56 37.72
CA LYS A 485 35.25 -4.77 38.65
C LYS A 485 36.37 -5.38 37.81
N ARG A 486 37.44 -4.62 37.60
CA ARG A 486 38.74 -5.20 37.28
C ARG A 486 39.12 -6.09 38.47
N LYS A 487 39.34 -7.37 38.21
CA LYS A 487 40.26 -8.22 38.95
C LYS A 487 41.39 -8.52 38.01
#